data_AF-A0A367J8D8-F1
#
_entry.id   AF-A0A367J8D8-F1
#
_cell.length_a   1.000
_cell.length_b   1.000
_cell.length_c   1.000
_cell.angle_alpha   90.00
_cell.angle_beta   90.00
_cell.angle_gamma   90.00
#
_symmetry.space_group_name_H-M   'P 1'
#
loop_
_entity.id
_entity.type
_entity.pdbx_description
1 polymer ?
#
loop_
_entity_poly.entity_id
_entity_poly.type
_entity_poly.pdbx_seq_one_letter_code
_entity_poly.pdbx_strand_id
1 'polypeptide(L)'
;MIPVVGSALAFIIYCIVMSYYCFEYKWMKHDWSIEKRLTFAEEHWSYYLGFGLPGTILTFFLSTLKASAVFALIYPTYIIMASAARPQPVQKSETDRIPIFFGVRIMTQWITNLWLRYYRQSKSYVSLPLNTLDTIKFSKRE
;
A
#
# COMPACT_ATOMS: atom_id res chain seq x y z
N MET A 1 4.89 12.90 21.17
CA MET A 1 4.60 12.89 19.71
C MET A 1 4.62 14.34 19.24
N ILE A 2 5.31 14.67 18.15
CA ILE A 2 5.42 16.05 17.66
C ILE A 2 4.05 16.43 17.05
N PRO A 3 3.21 17.22 17.73
CA PRO A 3 1.79 17.39 17.37
C PRO A 3 1.60 18.04 16.00
N VAL A 4 2.55 18.86 15.59
CA VAL A 4 2.55 19.55 14.29
C VAL A 4 2.87 18.59 13.15
N VAL A 5 3.89 17.74 13.31
CA VAL A 5 4.28 16.76 12.28
C VAL A 5 3.20 15.70 12.10
N GLY A 6 2.60 15.24 13.21
CA GLY A 6 1.50 14.28 13.16
C GLY A 6 0.28 14.82 12.41
N SER A 7 -0.10 16.08 12.67
CA SER A 7 -1.26 16.71 12.01
C SER A 7 -1.03 16.94 10.52
N ALA A 8 0.17 17.39 10.13
CA ALA A 8 0.53 17.58 8.73
C ALA A 8 0.56 16.25 7.97
N LEU A 9 1.14 15.20 8.56
CA LEU A 9 1.17 13.87 7.96
C LEU A 9 -0.24 13.28 7.81
N ALA A 10 -1.08 13.45 8.84
CA ALA A 10 -2.48 13.01 8.79
C ALA A 10 -3.24 13.70 7.65
N PHE A 11 -3.05 15.01 7.47
CA PHE A 11 -3.66 15.77 6.38
C PHE A 11 -3.22 15.26 5.00
N ILE A 12 -1.91 15.01 4.82
CA ILE A 12 -1.36 14.46 3.57
C ILE A 12 -1.96 13.07 3.28
N ILE A 13 -2.00 12.20 4.28
CA ILE A 13 -2.59 10.86 4.14
C ILE A 13 -4.06 10.96 3.78
N TYR A 14 -4.81 11.87 4.40
CA TYR A 14 -6.24 12.07 4.11
C TYR A 14 -6.47 12.50 2.65
N CYS A 15 -5.62 13.37 2.10
CA CYS A 15 -5.67 13.76 0.68
C CYS A 15 -5.47 12.55 -0.24
N ILE A 16 -4.45 11.74 0.02
CA ILE A 16 -4.14 10.56 -0.78
C ILE A 16 -5.29 9.55 -0.71
N VAL A 17 -5.81 9.28 0.49
CA VAL A 17 -6.93 8.34 0.72
C VAL A 17 -8.22 8.81 0.03
N MET A 18 -8.59 10.08 0.18
CA MET A 18 -9.77 10.68 -0.48
C MET A 18 -9.70 10.47 -2.00
N SER A 19 -8.55 10.75 -2.59
CA SER A 19 -8.32 10.58 -4.02
C SER A 19 -8.37 9.11 -4.43
N TYR A 20 -7.67 8.22 -3.70
CA TYR A 20 -7.63 6.79 -3.99
C TYR A 20 -9.02 6.15 -4.04
N TYR A 21 -9.92 6.48 -3.09
CA TYR A 21 -11.30 5.99 -3.11
C TYR A 21 -12.07 6.39 -4.37
N CYS A 22 -11.84 7.60 -4.89
CA CYS A 22 -12.51 8.06 -6.10
C CYS A 22 -11.99 7.33 -7.36
N PHE A 23 -10.66 7.09 -7.41
CA PHE A 23 -10.01 6.39 -8.53
C PHE A 23 -10.25 4.87 -8.51
N GLU A 24 -10.56 4.28 -7.37
CA GLU A 24 -10.88 2.85 -7.27
C GLU A 24 -12.01 2.45 -8.23
N TYR A 25 -13.08 3.26 -8.34
CA TYR A 25 -14.16 3.00 -9.29
C TYR A 25 -13.71 3.01 -10.75
N LYS A 26 -12.74 3.87 -11.09
CA LYS A 26 -12.20 3.91 -12.44
C LYS A 26 -11.43 2.63 -12.75
N TRP A 27 -10.60 2.16 -11.82
CA TRP A 27 -9.80 0.95 -12.01
C TRP A 27 -10.60 -0.34 -11.91
N MET A 28 -11.66 -0.36 -11.12
CA MET A 28 -12.61 -1.47 -11.09
C MET A 28 -13.26 -1.70 -12.46
N LYS A 29 -13.58 -0.64 -13.21
CA LYS A 29 -14.10 -0.77 -14.59
C LYS A 29 -13.08 -1.34 -15.59
N HIS A 30 -11.79 -1.31 -15.26
CA HIS A 30 -10.71 -1.79 -16.14
C HIS A 30 -10.12 -3.13 -15.65
N ASP A 31 -10.72 -3.76 -14.64
CA ASP A 31 -10.25 -5.01 -14.03
C ASP A 31 -8.77 -4.99 -13.63
N TRP A 32 -8.27 -3.85 -13.15
CA TRP A 32 -6.87 -3.78 -12.70
C TRP A 32 -6.66 -4.61 -11.44
N SER A 33 -5.58 -5.38 -11.38
CA SER A 33 -5.14 -6.05 -10.16
C SER A 33 -4.77 -5.03 -9.07
N ILE A 34 -4.87 -5.43 -7.80
CA ILE A 34 -4.52 -4.56 -6.67
C ILE A 34 -3.07 -4.07 -6.74
N GLU A 35 -2.15 -4.93 -7.19
CA GLU A 35 -0.73 -4.58 -7.37
C GLU A 35 -0.54 -3.48 -8.41
N LYS A 36 -1.30 -3.54 -9.52
CA LYS A 36 -1.25 -2.52 -10.57
C LYS A 36 -1.82 -1.19 -10.09
N ARG A 37 -2.93 -1.22 -9.34
CA ARG A 37 -3.54 -0.02 -8.75
C ARG A 37 -2.57 0.67 -7.79
N LEU A 38 -1.92 -0.10 -6.92
CA LEU A 38 -0.95 0.42 -5.96
C LEU A 38 0.27 1.01 -6.68
N THR A 39 0.86 0.28 -7.62
CA THR A 39 2.02 0.77 -8.40
C THR A 39 1.70 2.06 -9.15
N PHE A 40 0.50 2.16 -9.74
CA PHE A 40 0.07 3.36 -10.45
C PHE A 40 -0.20 4.54 -9.49
N ALA A 41 -0.73 4.27 -8.30
CA ALA A 41 -0.93 5.26 -7.25
C ALA A 41 0.40 5.81 -6.73
N GLU A 42 1.39 4.94 -6.55
CA GLU A 42 2.76 5.30 -6.15
C GLU A 42 3.46 6.17 -7.20
N GLU A 43 3.33 5.83 -8.48
CA GLU A 43 3.98 6.57 -9.58
C GLU A 43 3.42 8.00 -9.73
N HIS A 44 2.16 8.25 -9.34
CA HIS A 44 1.51 9.55 -9.46
C HIS A 44 1.07 10.12 -8.11
N TRP A 45 1.76 9.80 -7.02
CA TRP A 45 1.37 10.19 -5.65
C TRP A 45 1.08 11.70 -5.50
N SER A 46 1.85 12.54 -6.18
CA SER A 46 1.71 14.01 -6.17
C SER A 46 0.39 14.45 -6.82
N TYR A 47 -0.05 13.77 -7.87
CA TYR A 47 -1.35 14.00 -8.49
C TYR A 47 -2.49 13.62 -7.54
N TYR A 48 -2.40 12.48 -6.84
CA TYR A 48 -3.43 12.09 -5.86
C TYR A 48 -3.53 13.08 -4.71
N LEU A 49 -2.38 13.58 -4.24
CA LEU A 49 -2.32 14.63 -3.22
C LEU A 49 -3.06 15.88 -3.71
N GLY A 50 -2.74 16.37 -4.91
CA GLY A 50 -3.39 17.54 -5.50
C GLY A 50 -4.89 17.36 -5.76
N PHE A 51 -5.31 16.18 -6.23
CA PHE A 51 -6.71 15.87 -6.50
C PHE A 51 -7.54 15.79 -5.21
N GLY A 52 -6.99 15.19 -4.15
CA GLY A 52 -7.69 15.03 -2.87
C GLY A 52 -7.65 16.27 -1.95
N LEU A 53 -6.81 17.25 -2.27
CA LEU A 53 -6.62 18.46 -1.48
C LEU A 53 -7.91 19.26 -1.24
N PRO A 54 -8.68 19.64 -2.27
CA PRO A 54 -9.87 20.46 -2.06
C PRO A 54 -10.92 19.73 -1.21
N GLY A 55 -11.11 18.42 -1.43
CA GLY A 55 -12.05 17.60 -0.67
C GLY A 55 -11.62 17.45 0.78
N THR A 56 -10.33 17.27 1.02
CA THR A 56 -9.76 17.16 2.36
C THR A 56 -9.87 18.48 3.13
N ILE A 57 -9.63 19.63 2.49
CA ILE A 57 -9.82 20.94 3.14
C ILE A 57 -11.26 21.11 3.61
N LEU A 58 -12.24 20.64 2.82
CA LEU A 58 -13.65 20.70 3.18
C LEU A 58 -13.99 19.81 4.38
N THR A 59 -13.38 18.63 4.51
CA THR A 59 -13.75 17.64 5.54
C THR A 59 -12.88 17.68 6.79
N PHE A 60 -11.62 18.08 6.69
CA PHE A 60 -10.61 17.91 7.75
C PHE A 60 -10.86 18.78 8.99
N PHE A 61 -11.46 19.97 8.84
CA PHE A 61 -11.78 20.86 9.96
C PHE A 61 -13.17 20.62 10.57
N LEU A 62 -13.94 19.69 10.01
CA LEU A 62 -15.30 19.39 10.47
C LEU A 62 -15.29 18.30 11.55
N SER A 63 -16.33 18.28 12.38
CA SER A 63 -16.58 17.13 13.25
C SER A 63 -16.93 15.89 12.41
N THR A 64 -16.65 14.69 12.90
CA THR A 64 -16.83 13.43 12.16
C THR A 64 -18.20 13.29 11.49
N LEU A 65 -19.28 13.71 12.18
CA LEU A 65 -20.64 13.69 11.65
C LEU A 65 -20.86 14.67 10.49
N LYS A 66 -20.29 15.87 10.57
CA LYS A 66 -20.39 16.86 9.50
C LYS A 66 -19.49 16.48 8.33
N ALA A 67 -18.29 15.99 8.62
CA ALA A 67 -17.34 15.50 7.63
C ALA A 67 -17.93 14.35 6.80
N SER A 68 -18.62 13.39 7.43
CA SER A 68 -19.27 12.28 6.71
C SER A 68 -20.43 12.75 5.84
N ALA A 69 -21.24 13.71 6.31
CA ALA A 69 -22.31 14.30 5.53
C ALA A 69 -21.78 15.06 4.30
N VAL A 70 -20.75 15.91 4.49
CA VAL A 70 -20.10 16.63 3.38
C VAL A 70 -19.44 15.66 2.42
N PHE A 71 -18.72 14.65 2.93
CA PHE A 71 -18.12 13.60 2.13
C PHE A 71 -19.17 12.91 1.25
N ALA A 72 -20.30 12.48 1.80
CA ALA A 72 -21.35 11.81 1.04
C ALA A 72 -21.90 12.65 -0.12
N LEU A 73 -21.94 13.98 0.02
CA LEU A 73 -22.39 14.90 -1.02
C LEU A 73 -21.33 15.13 -2.11
N ILE A 74 -20.06 15.32 -1.73
CA ILE A 74 -18.98 15.59 -2.68
C ILE A 74 -18.46 14.32 -3.37
N TYR A 75 -18.58 13.17 -2.73
CA TYR A 75 -18.05 11.91 -3.24
C TYR A 75 -18.50 11.54 -4.67
N PRO A 76 -19.80 11.58 -5.03
CA PRO A 76 -20.22 11.26 -6.39
C PRO A 76 -19.64 12.20 -7.45
N THR A 77 -19.48 13.49 -7.14
CA THR A 77 -18.89 14.44 -8.10
C THR A 77 -17.40 14.15 -8.29
N TYR A 78 -16.69 13.82 -7.21
CA TYR A 78 -15.29 13.41 -7.26
C TYR A 78 -15.09 12.10 -8.05
N ILE A 79 -16.00 11.13 -7.96
CA ILE A 79 -15.92 9.90 -8.78
C ILE A 79 -16.04 10.21 -10.27
N ILE A 80 -16.92 11.13 -10.65
CA ILE A 80 -17.09 11.55 -12.05
C ILE A 80 -15.80 12.24 -12.53
N MET A 81 -15.24 13.16 -11.73
CA MET A 81 -13.98 13.82 -12.03
C MET A 81 -12.83 12.81 -12.17
N ALA A 82 -12.71 11.86 -11.24
CA ALA A 82 -11.70 10.81 -11.28
C ALA A 82 -11.85 9.92 -12.51
N SER A 83 -13.09 9.60 -12.91
CA SER A 83 -13.38 8.82 -14.11
C SER A 83 -12.93 9.54 -15.40
N ALA A 84 -13.13 10.86 -15.48
CA ALA A 84 -12.71 11.68 -16.62
C ALA A 84 -11.21 12.01 -16.61
N ALA A 85 -10.59 12.06 -15.42
CA ALA A 85 -9.18 12.40 -15.26
C ALA A 85 -8.27 11.42 -16.00
N ARG A 86 -7.25 11.93 -16.69
CA ARG A 86 -6.18 11.13 -17.29
C ARG A 86 -4.86 11.59 -16.68
N PRO A 87 -4.38 10.92 -15.61
CA PRO A 87 -3.07 11.23 -15.04
C PRO A 87 -2.04 11.03 -16.14
N GLN A 88 -1.31 12.09 -16.49
CA GLN A 88 -0.23 11.97 -17.47
C GLN A 88 0.93 11.24 -16.79
N PRO A 89 1.60 10.33 -17.52
CA PRO A 89 2.80 9.69 -17.00
C PRO A 89 3.83 10.78 -16.67
N VAL A 90 4.42 10.70 -15.49
CA VAL A 90 5.56 11.55 -15.12
C VAL A 90 6.63 11.35 -16.21
N GLN A 91 7.07 12.45 -16.84
CA GLN A 91 8.22 12.41 -17.74
C GLN A 91 9.43 11.97 -16.90
N LYS A 92 9.73 10.68 -16.92
CA LYS A 92 10.83 10.08 -16.18
C LYS A 92 12.14 10.67 -16.68
N SER A 93 12.72 11.59 -15.90
CA SER A 93 14.15 11.81 -15.96
C SER A 93 14.84 10.53 -15.47
N GLU A 94 15.97 10.17 -16.06
CA GLU A 94 16.66 8.90 -15.86
C GLU A 94 17.07 8.60 -14.40
N THR A 95 16.99 9.62 -13.53
CA THR A 95 17.37 9.61 -12.11
C THR A 95 16.28 9.11 -11.15
N ASP A 96 14.99 9.10 -11.51
CA ASP A 96 13.87 8.86 -10.57
C ASP A 96 13.38 7.39 -10.48
N ARG A 97 14.26 6.41 -10.71
CA ARG A 97 13.91 4.98 -10.78
C ARG A 97 13.59 4.29 -9.44
N ILE A 98 13.42 5.02 -8.34
CA ILE A 98 13.22 4.39 -7.03
C ILE A 98 11.80 4.69 -6.53
N PRO A 99 10.83 3.79 -6.71
CA PRO A 99 9.50 3.98 -6.13
C PRO A 99 9.61 4.03 -4.60
N ILE A 100 8.84 4.92 -3.98
CA ILE A 100 8.91 5.23 -2.54
C ILE A 100 8.66 3.96 -1.68
N PHE A 101 7.89 2.99 -2.21
CA PHE A 101 7.60 1.72 -1.55
C PHE A 101 8.54 0.57 -1.95
N PHE A 102 9.61 0.83 -2.70
CA PHE A 102 10.61 -0.18 -3.03
C PHE A 102 11.19 -0.84 -1.76
N GLY A 103 11.45 -0.02 -0.73
CA GLY A 103 11.91 -0.51 0.57
C GLY A 103 10.89 -1.43 1.25
N VAL A 104 9.61 -1.07 1.21
CA VAL A 104 8.52 -1.90 1.77
C VAL A 104 8.40 -3.22 1.00
N ARG A 105 8.48 -3.19 -0.34
CA ARG A 105 8.42 -4.41 -1.17
C ARG A 105 9.58 -5.36 -0.90
N ILE A 106 10.81 -4.85 -0.77
CA ILE A 106 11.96 -5.66 -0.38
C ILE A 106 11.72 -6.30 0.98
N MET A 107 11.25 -5.51 1.95
CA MET A 107 10.98 -6.01 3.30
C MET A 107 9.93 -7.12 3.28
N THR A 108 8.80 -6.92 2.60
CA THR A 108 7.73 -7.92 2.49
C THR A 108 8.23 -9.18 1.80
N GLN A 109 8.96 -9.05 0.69
CA GLN A 109 9.52 -10.21 -0.02
C GLN A 109 10.55 -10.99 0.82
N TRP A 110 11.34 -10.28 1.63
CA TRP A 110 12.25 -10.90 2.58
C TRP A 110 11.52 -11.70 3.65
N ILE A 111 10.48 -11.12 4.25
CA ILE A 111 9.67 -11.80 5.28
C ILE A 111 8.98 -13.03 4.68
N THR A 112 8.37 -12.92 3.51
CA THR A 112 7.74 -14.07 2.84
C THR A 112 8.77 -15.15 2.50
N ASN A 113 9.97 -14.77 2.04
CA ASN A 113 11.04 -15.73 1.73
C ASN A 113 11.60 -16.40 2.99
N LEU A 114 11.74 -15.67 4.09
CA LEU A 114 12.13 -16.23 5.39
C LEU A 114 11.09 -17.21 5.92
N TRP A 115 9.81 -16.84 5.85
CA TRP A 115 8.71 -17.69 6.25
C TRP A 115 8.62 -18.96 5.39
N LEU A 116 8.78 -18.84 4.07
CA LEU A 116 8.84 -19.99 3.17
C LEU A 116 10.06 -20.89 3.41
N ARG A 117 11.22 -20.31 3.73
CA ARG A 117 12.43 -21.07 4.11
C ARG A 117 12.19 -21.84 5.40
N TYR A 118 11.62 -21.19 6.41
CA TYR A 118 11.26 -21.83 7.68
C TYR A 118 10.23 -22.95 7.49
N TYR A 119 9.17 -22.70 6.72
CA TYR A 119 8.12 -23.68 6.44
C TYR A 119 8.65 -24.89 5.66
N ARG A 120 9.50 -24.67 4.66
CA ARG A 120 10.14 -25.74 3.88
C ARG A 120 11.04 -26.61 4.77
N GLN A 121 11.82 -25.98 5.63
CA GLN A 121 12.73 -26.66 6.54
C GLN A 121 11.98 -27.50 7.58
N SER A 122 10.86 -27.01 8.13
CA SER A 122 10.00 -27.79 9.02
C SER A 122 9.46 -29.07 8.35
N LYS A 123 9.01 -28.97 7.09
CA LYS A 123 8.52 -30.13 6.33
C LYS A 123 9.63 -31.14 6.01
N SER A 124 10.85 -30.67 5.75
CA SER A 124 12.02 -31.52 5.54
C SER A 124 12.40 -32.35 6.78
N TYR A 125 12.21 -31.83 8.00
CA TYR A 125 12.48 -32.59 9.24
C TYR A 125 11.46 -33.71 9.50
N VAL A 126 10.19 -33.49 9.14
CA VAL A 126 9.11 -34.49 9.29
C VAL A 126 9.25 -35.64 8.29
N SER A 127 9.88 -35.40 7.14
CA SER A 127 10.14 -36.42 6.11
C SER A 127 11.45 -37.22 6.30
N LEU A 128 12.26 -36.93 7.33
CA LEU A 128 13.48 -37.69 7.61
C LEU A 128 13.12 -39.07 8.17
N PRO A 129 13.64 -40.18 7.61
CA PRO A 129 13.42 -41.51 8.17
C PRO A 129 14.02 -41.56 9.58
N LEU A 130 13.24 -42.07 10.56
CA LEU A 130 13.60 -42.09 12.00
C LEU A 130 15.03 -42.60 12.29
N ASN A 131 15.57 -43.51 11.46
CA ASN A 131 16.93 -44.03 11.58
C ASN A 131 18.03 -42.95 11.54
N THR A 132 17.78 -41.79 10.93
CA THR A 132 18.78 -40.69 10.84
C THR A 132 18.77 -39.76 12.05
N LEU A 133 17.67 -39.70 12.82
CA LEU A 133 17.63 -38.92 14.06
C LEU A 133 18.38 -39.61 15.20
N ASP A 134 18.40 -40.94 15.18
CA ASP A 134 19.15 -41.73 16.15
C ASP A 134 20.67 -41.60 15.93
N THR A 135 21.17 -41.66 14.69
CA THR A 135 22.61 -41.46 14.40
C THR A 135 23.12 -40.08 14.82
N ILE A 136 22.32 -39.02 14.65
CA ILE A 136 22.68 -37.66 15.08
C ILE A 136 22.67 -37.55 16.63
N LYS A 137 21.78 -38.27 17.32
CA LYS A 137 21.78 -38.34 18.79
C LYS A 137 22.94 -39.13 19.36
N PHE A 138 23.40 -40.18 18.67
CA PHE A 138 24.57 -40.96 19.09
C PHE A 138 25.88 -40.17 18.90
N SER A 139 26.04 -39.46 17.77
CA SER A 139 27.24 -38.64 17.51
C SER A 139 27.42 -37.44 18.45
N LYS A 140 26.38 -36.99 19.15
CA LYS A 140 26.44 -35.84 20.09
C LYS A 140 26.65 -36.26 21.54
N ARG A 141 26.79 -37.57 21.81
CA ARG A 141 26.95 -38.14 23.15
C ARG A 141 28.38 -38.66 23.42
N GLU A 142 29.26 -38.56 22.44
CA GLU A 142 30.73 -38.68 22.58
C GLU A 142 31.35 -37.28 22.61
#